data_AF-A0A1G2DTH1-F1
#
_entry.id   AF-A0A1G2DTH1-F1
#
_cell.length_a   1.000
_cell.length_b   1.000
_cell.length_c   1.000
_cell.angle_alpha   90.00
_cell.angle_beta   90.00
_cell.angle_gamma   90.00
#
_symmetry.space_group_name_H-M   'P 1'
#
loop_
_entity.id
_entity.type
_entity.pdbx_description
1 polymer ?
#
loop_
_entity_poly.entity_id
_entity_poly.type
_entity_poly.pdbx_seq_one_letter_code
_entity_poly.pdbx_strand_id
1 'polypeptide(L)' 'MASSNQCKICDKGTRVVGHYSNRIRATKFNPSGNQRKYPNLQWAALPKAIGGGRIKICTRCIKGNKHLEITAK' A
#
# COMPACT_ATOMS: atom_id res chain seq x y z
N MET A 1 6.41 -12.77 10.97
CA MET A 1 7.22 -11.55 10.72
C MET A 1 6.58 -10.75 9.58
N ALA A 2 5.87 -9.66 9.88
CA ALA A 2 5.20 -8.88 8.84
C ALA A 2 6.26 -8.17 7.97
N SER A 3 6.32 -8.53 6.68
CA SER A 3 7.32 -8.02 5.73
C SER A 3 7.37 -6.48 5.71
N SER A 4 8.54 -5.91 5.45
CA SER A 4 8.78 -4.45 5.50
C SER A 4 7.96 -3.66 4.47
N ASN A 5 7.45 -4.32 3.42
CA ASN A 5 6.74 -3.73 2.30
C ASN A 5 5.22 -4.00 2.33
N GLN A 6 4.67 -4.26 3.51
CA GLN A 6 3.23 -4.46 3.73
C GLN A 6 2.67 -3.43 4.70
N CYS A 7 1.44 -2.97 4.42
CA CYS A 7 0.71 -2.13 5.37
C CYS A 7 0.31 -2.94 6.60
N LYS A 8 0.62 -2.43 7.80
CA LYS A 8 0.30 -3.10 9.07
C LYS A 8 -1.18 -3.13 9.46
N ILE A 9 -2.06 -2.41 8.74
CA ILE A 9 -3.50 -2.31 9.05
C ILE A 9 -4.34 -3.14 8.07
N CYS A 10 -4.02 -3.09 6.78
CA CYS A 10 -4.83 -3.72 5.72
C CYS A 10 -4.09 -4.79 4.92
N ASP A 11 -2.89 -5.17 5.36
CA ASP A 11 -2.00 -6.17 4.76
C ASP A 11 -1.69 -5.96 3.28
N LYS A 12 -1.98 -4.76 2.76
CA LYS A 12 -1.71 -4.39 1.37
C LYS A 12 -0.20 -4.51 1.11
N GLY A 13 0.16 -5.46 0.26
CA GLY A 13 1.52 -5.72 -0.19
C GLY A 13 1.77 -5.34 -1.64
N THR A 14 2.96 -5.71 -2.12
CA THR A 14 3.37 -5.52 -3.51
C THR A 14 2.68 -6.51 -4.43
N ARG A 15 2.42 -6.10 -5.67
CA ARG A 15 1.87 -6.99 -6.71
C ARG A 15 2.71 -6.91 -7.98
N VAL A 16 2.90 -8.03 -8.66
CA VAL A 16 3.46 -8.07 -10.02
C VAL A 16 2.31 -7.92 -11.01
N VAL A 17 2.41 -6.96 -11.92
CA VAL A 17 1.34 -6.64 -12.88
C VAL A 17 1.96 -6.46 -14.26
N GLY A 18 1.37 -7.09 -15.27
CA GLY A 18 1.69 -6.87 -16.67
C GLY A 18 1.10 -5.54 -17.16
N HIS A 19 1.61 -5.02 -18.27
CA HIS A 19 1.02 -3.85 -18.91
C HIS A 19 0.94 -4.06 -20.42
N TYR A 20 0.05 -3.32 -21.08
CA TYR A 20 -0.01 -3.23 -22.53
C TYR A 20 0.48 -1.84 -22.92
N SER A 21 1.21 -1.73 -24.04
CA SER A 21 1.63 -0.41 -24.52
C SER A 21 0.55 0.22 -25.42
N ASN A 22 0.32 1.52 -25.24
CA ASN A 22 -0.64 2.29 -26.05
C ASN A 22 -0.12 2.60 -27.48
N ARG A 23 0.96 1.96 -27.93
CA ARG A 23 1.55 2.18 -29.27
C ARG A 23 0.72 1.58 -30.40
N ILE A 24 -0.10 0.57 -30.08
CA ILE A 24 -0.88 -0.19 -31.05
C ILE A 24 -2.36 -0.12 -30.67
N ARG A 25 -3.27 -0.21 -31.65
CA ARG A 25 -4.72 -0.33 -31.41
C ARG A 25 -5.02 -1.42 -30.36
N ALA A 26 -5.98 -1.13 -29.49
CA ALA A 26 -6.36 -1.99 -28.35
C ALA A 26 -6.77 -3.43 -28.75
N THR A 27 -7.16 -3.64 -30.01
CA THR A 27 -7.54 -4.95 -30.55
C THR A 27 -6.36 -5.84 -30.92
N LYS A 28 -5.14 -5.29 -31.00
CA LYS A 28 -3.94 -6.07 -31.32
C LYS A 28 -3.15 -6.35 -30.05
N PHE A 29 -2.87 -7.62 -29.81
CA PHE A 29 -2.08 -8.05 -28.66
C PHE A 29 -0.69 -7.39 -28.68
N ASN A 30 -0.39 -6.59 -27.65
CA ASN A 30 0.86 -5.86 -27.49
C ASN A 30 1.33 -5.88 -26.01
N PRO A 31 1.60 -7.08 -25.47
CA PRO A 31 2.01 -7.22 -24.08
C PRO A 31 3.37 -6.57 -23.87
N SER A 32 3.55 -5.99 -22.70
CA SER A 32 4.82 -5.47 -22.22
C SER A 32 5.22 -6.19 -20.93
N GLY A 33 6.49 -6.11 -20.57
CA GLY A 33 7.05 -6.86 -19.45
C GLY A 33 6.33 -6.62 -18.12
N ASN A 34 6.34 -7.63 -17.26
CA ASN A 34 5.79 -7.55 -15.92
C ASN A 34 6.60 -6.57 -15.06
N GLN A 35 5.91 -5.70 -14.33
CA GLN A 35 6.53 -4.78 -13.39
C GLN A 35 5.92 -4.96 -11.99
N ARG A 36 6.78 -4.83 -10.97
CA ARG A 36 6.31 -4.83 -9.58
C ARG A 36 5.76 -3.46 -9.23
N LYS A 37 4.54 -3.43 -8.69
CA LYS A 37 3.90 -2.23 -8.15
C LYS A 37 3.89 -2.33 -6.62
N TYR A 38 4.34 -1.25 -5.99
CA TYR A 38 4.45 -1.14 -4.54
C TYR A 38 3.29 -0.30 -3.99
N PRO A 39 2.76 -0.64 -2.80
CA PRO A 39 1.83 0.24 -2.11
C PRO A 39 2.55 1.51 -1.66
N ASN A 40 1.85 2.65 -1.73
CA ASN A 40 2.34 3.91 -1.16
C ASN A 40 2.25 3.81 0.38
N LEU A 41 3.37 3.43 0.99
CA LEU A 41 3.53 3.27 2.43
C LEU A 41 4.20 4.52 3.02
N GLN A 42 3.58 5.10 4.04
CA GLN A 42 4.02 6.32 4.69
C GLN A 42 3.99 6.16 6.21
N TRP A 43 4.83 6.94 6.89
CA TRP A 43 4.85 7.00 8.34
C TRP A 43 3.66 7.80 8.85
N ALA A 44 2.83 7.17 9.69
CA ALA A 44 1.73 7.82 10.39
C ALA A 44 2.03 7.83 11.89
N ALA A 45 1.71 8.94 12.55
CA ALA A 45 1.81 9.05 14.00
C ALA A 45 0.63 8.31 14.66
N LEU A 46 0.92 7.51 15.68
CA LEU A 46 -0.12 6.90 16.49
C LEU A 46 -0.67 7.90 17.52
N PRO A 47 -1.93 7.75 17.94
CA PRO A 47 -2.49 8.59 19.00
C PRO A 47 -1.74 8.37 20.32
N LYS A 48 -1.59 9.44 21.10
CA LYS A 48 -0.87 9.43 22.38
C LYS A 48 -1.48 8.45 23.40
N ALA A 49 -2.78 8.16 23.27
CA ALA A 49 -3.49 7.22 24.13
C ALA A 49 -2.92 5.79 24.13
N ILE A 50 -2.21 5.38 23.06
CA ILE A 50 -1.64 4.03 22.91
C ILE A 50 -0.15 3.99 23.32
N GLY A 51 0.42 5.12 23.76
CA GLY A 51 1.86 5.22 24.09
C GLY A 51 2.69 5.99 23.07
N GLY A 52 2.04 6.56 22.03
CA GLY A 52 2.72 7.34 21.00
C GLY A 52 3.65 6.49 20.13
N GLY A 53 4.17 7.09 19.05
CA GLY A 53 5.05 6.40 18.10
C GLY A 53 4.63 6.58 16.64
N ARG A 54 5.31 5.87 15.73
CA ARG A 54 5.04 5.92 14.29
C ARG A 54 4.95 4.53 13.70
N ILE A 55 3.96 4.32 12.84
CA ILE A 55 3.80 3.08 12.08
C ILE A 55 3.80 3.38 10.58
N LYS A 56 4.38 2.46 9.79
CA LYS A 56 4.38 2.56 8.34
C LYS A 56 3.11 1.91 7.78
N ILE A 57 2.24 2.73 7.17
CA ILE A 57 0.92 2.31 6.68
C ILE A 57 0.59 2.88 5.31
N CYS A 58 -0.43 2.32 4.66
CA CYS A 58 -0.86 2.75 3.35
C CYS A 58 -1.50 4.14 3.38
N THR A 59 -1.29 4.97 2.35
CA THR A 59 -1.91 6.30 2.29
C THR A 59 -3.45 6.28 2.32
N ARG A 60 -4.09 5.23 1.79
CA ARG A 60 -5.55 5.03 1.92
C ARG A 60 -5.98 4.82 3.38
N CYS A 61 -5.13 4.18 4.17
CA CYS A 61 -5.34 3.91 5.59
C CYS A 61 -5.16 5.18 6.42
N ILE A 62 -4.19 6.02 6.05
CA ILE A 62 -3.99 7.36 6.62
C ILE A 62 -5.22 8.22 6.34
N LYS A 63 -5.62 8.32 5.06
CA LYS A 63 -6.78 9.12 4.64
C LYS A 63 -8.08 8.70 5.32
N GLY A 64 -8.24 7.40 5.57
CA GLY A 64 -9.40 6.85 6.28
C GLY A 64 -9.28 6.88 7.81
N ASN A 65 -8.32 7.59 8.39
CA ASN A 65 -8.10 7.72 9.85
C ASN A 65 -7.99 6.42 10.64
N LYS A 66 -7.79 5.28 9.97
CA LYS A 66 -7.74 3.94 10.58
C LYS A 66 -6.60 3.75 11.59
N HIS A 67 -5.60 4.61 11.55
CA HIS A 67 -4.47 4.60 12.46
C HIS A 67 -4.77 5.27 13.81
N LEU A 68 -5.84 6.07 13.88
CA LEU A 68 -6.31 6.74 15.09
C LEU A 68 -7.31 5.86 15.86
N GLU A 69 -8.03 4.99 15.16
CA GLU A 69 -9.05 4.09 15.72
C GLU A 69 -8.47 2.83 16.39
N ILE A 70 -7.15 2.61 16.24
CA ILE A 70 -6.48 1.51 16.92
C ILE A 70 -6.68 1.74 18.42
N THR A 71 -7.39 0.85 19.10
CA THR A 71 -7.60 0.96 20.55
C THR A 71 -6.64 0.01 21.24
N ALA A 72 -5.99 0.45 22.32
CA ALA A 72 -5.25 -0.45 23.19
C ALA A 72 -6.28 -1.42 23.80
N LYS A 73 -6.11 -2.72 23.52
CA LYS A 73 -6.90 -3.77 24.15
C LYS A 73 -6.41 -4.00 25.57
#